data_AF-A0A0U3PWA4-F1
#
_entry.id   AF-A0A0U3PWA4-F1
#
_cell.length_a   1.000
_cell.length_b   1.000
_cell.length_c   1.000
_cell.angle_alpha   90.00
_cell.angle_beta   90.00
_cell.angle_gamma   90.00
#
_symmetry.space_group_name_H-M   'P 1'
#
loop_
_entity.id
_entity.type
_entity.pdbx_description
1 polymer ?
#
loop_
_entity_poly.entity_id
_entity_poly.type
_entity_poly.pdbx_seq_one_letter_code
_entity_poly.pdbx_strand_id
1 'polypeptide(L)' 'MNRVMVDCRKTPSEANCQVTIAGSPEEVMALAVWHDVNAHGHVDGPELRAAIEKDMTPVDAAMA' A
#
# COMPACT_ATOMS: atom_id res chain seq x y z
N MET A 1 2.78 -19.01 0.69
CA MET A 1 3.18 -17.71 0.12
C MET A 1 2.63 -16.65 1.05
N ASN A 2 3.48 -15.83 1.67
CA ASN A 2 3.02 -14.85 2.66
C ASN A 2 2.29 -13.71 1.94
N ARG A 3 1.05 -13.45 2.34
CA ARG A 3 0.27 -12.29 1.85
C ARG A 3 0.49 -11.11 2.78
N VAL A 4 0.43 -9.92 2.19
CA VAL A 4 0.49 -8.65 2.93
C VAL A 4 -0.64 -7.74 2.47
N MET A 5 -0.92 -6.71 3.26
CA MET A 5 -1.77 -5.61 2.88
C MET A 5 -1.17 -4.25 3.24
N VAL A 6 -1.56 -3.23 2.50
CA VAL A 6 -1.47 -1.81 2.87
C VAL A 6 -2.89 -1.28 3.03
N ASP A 7 -3.15 -0.61 4.14
CA ASP A 7 -4.45 -0.01 4.44
C ASP A 7 -4.29 1.50 4.59
N CYS A 8 -4.71 2.25 3.56
CA CYS A 8 -4.51 3.69 3.50
C CYS A 8 -5.20 4.45 4.65
N ARG A 9 -6.18 3.83 5.33
CA ARG A 9 -6.85 4.44 6.49
C ARG A 9 -5.93 4.55 7.71
N LYS A 10 -4.84 3.79 7.75
CA LYS A 10 -3.84 3.82 8.83
C LYS A 10 -2.82 4.95 8.66
N THR A 11 -2.73 5.53 7.48
CA THR A 11 -1.79 6.59 7.16
C THR A 11 -2.59 7.88 6.98
N PRO A 12 -2.65 8.76 7.99
CA PRO A 12 -3.48 9.96 7.93
C PRO A 12 -3.04 10.83 6.75
N SER A 13 -3.94 11.02 5.79
CA SER A 13 -3.74 11.87 4.62
C SER A 13 -4.98 12.73 4.35
N GLU A 14 -4.77 13.90 3.74
CA GLU A 14 -5.85 14.82 3.33
C GLU A 14 -6.85 14.15 2.35
N ALA A 15 -6.42 13.10 1.66
CA ALA A 15 -7.23 12.40 0.67
C ALA A 15 -8.35 11.52 1.27
N ASN A 16 -8.34 11.28 2.60
CA ASN A 16 -9.29 10.39 3.28
C ASN A 16 -9.46 9.04 2.55
N CYS A 17 -8.34 8.45 2.12
CA CYS A 17 -8.35 7.26 1.30
C CYS A 17 -8.82 6.03 2.10
N GLN A 18 -9.85 5.36 1.58
CA GLN A 18 -10.46 4.17 2.20
C GLN A 18 -9.96 2.86 1.61
N VAL A 19 -9.00 2.92 0.67
CA VAL A 19 -8.51 1.75 -0.06
C VAL A 19 -7.67 0.87 0.85
N THR A 20 -7.85 -0.44 0.71
CA THR A 20 -6.94 -1.46 1.21
C THR A 20 -6.49 -2.30 0.01
N ILE A 21 -5.18 -2.52 -0.11
CA ILE A 21 -4.57 -3.32 -1.19
C ILE A 21 -3.93 -4.53 -0.55
N ALA A 22 -4.28 -5.73 -0.99
CA ALA A 22 -3.78 -6.99 -0.42
C ALA A 22 -3.42 -8.02 -1.49
N GLY A 23 -2.32 -8.73 -1.31
CA GLY A 23 -1.74 -9.62 -2.31
C GLY A 23 -0.39 -10.19 -1.87
N SER A 24 0.42 -10.64 -2.83
CA SER A 24 1.85 -10.85 -2.58
C SER A 24 2.56 -9.50 -2.33
N PRO A 25 3.72 -9.48 -1.66
CA PRO A 25 4.47 -8.23 -1.45
C PRO A 25 4.78 -7.47 -2.74
N GLU A 26 5.08 -8.19 -3.82
CA GLU A 26 5.39 -7.60 -5.13
C GLU A 26 4.15 -6.94 -5.76
N GLU A 27 2.99 -7.61 -5.72
CA GLU A 27 1.73 -7.06 -6.22
C GLU A 27 1.30 -5.84 -5.40
N VAL A 28 1.39 -5.92 -4.07
CA VAL A 28 1.01 -4.82 -3.17
C VAL A 28 1.93 -3.62 -3.40
N MET A 29 3.25 -3.83 -3.54
CA MET A 29 4.19 -2.74 -3.84
C MET A 29 3.83 -2.04 -5.16
N ALA A 30 3.62 -2.81 -6.24
CA ALA A 30 3.31 -2.25 -7.54
C ALA A 30 1.99 -1.44 -7.53
N LEU A 31 0.94 -2.00 -6.92
CA LEU A 31 -0.37 -1.35 -6.86
C LEU A 31 -0.41 -0.15 -5.92
N ALA A 32 0.27 -0.22 -4.77
CA ALA A 32 0.35 0.88 -3.82
C ALA A 32 1.13 2.07 -4.40
N VAL A 33 2.27 1.83 -5.06
CA VAL A 33 3.02 2.90 -5.75
C VAL A 33 2.16 3.53 -6.84
N TRP A 34 1.48 2.71 -7.66
CA TRP A 34 0.60 3.23 -8.69
C TRP A 34 -0.52 4.09 -8.10
N HIS A 35 -1.15 3.63 -7.02
CA HIS A 35 -2.20 4.36 -6.33
C HIS A 35 -1.68 5.71 -5.79
N ASP A 36 -0.56 5.71 -5.09
CA ASP A 36 0.03 6.93 -4.50
C ASP A 36 0.43 7.96 -5.56
N VAL A 37 0.99 7.53 -6.68
CA VAL A 37 1.34 8.43 -7.78
C VAL A 37 0.10 9.00 -8.46
N ASN A 38 -0.88 8.15 -8.80
CA ASN A 38 -2.00 8.56 -9.65
C ASN A 38 -3.18 9.17 -8.89
N ALA A 39 -3.40 8.75 -7.63
CA ALA A 39 -4.48 9.28 -6.78
C ALA A 39 -4.01 10.41 -5.85
N HIS A 40 -2.76 10.37 -5.38
CA HIS A 40 -2.24 11.32 -4.39
C HIS A 40 -1.10 12.20 -4.90
N GLY A 41 -0.63 11.99 -6.14
CA GLY A 41 0.39 12.83 -6.78
C GLY A 41 1.80 12.66 -6.20
N HIS A 42 2.06 11.56 -5.49
CA HIS A 42 3.40 11.25 -5.00
C HIS A 42 4.35 10.95 -6.16
N VAL A 43 5.66 11.06 -5.91
CA VAL A 43 6.70 10.71 -6.88
C VAL A 43 7.14 9.27 -6.63
N ASP A 44 7.12 8.43 -7.68
CA ASP A 44 7.74 7.10 -7.59
C ASP A 44 9.25 7.24 -7.40
N GLY A 45 9.70 6.87 -6.20
CA GLY A 45 11.08 6.97 -5.79
C GLY A 45 11.36 6.05 -4.60
N PRO A 46 12.65 5.93 -4.21
CA PRO A 46 13.07 5.04 -3.13
C PRO A 46 12.40 5.37 -1.79
N GLU A 47 12.12 6.65 -1.52
CA GLU A 47 11.44 7.09 -0.30
C GLU A 47 9.99 6.59 -0.23
N LEU A 48 9.20 6.78 -1.30
CA LEU A 48 7.83 6.30 -1.40
C LEU A 48 7.77 4.78 -1.24
N ARG A 49 8.64 4.06 -1.94
CA ARG A 49 8.69 2.59 -1.88
C ARG A 49 9.05 2.09 -0.49
N ALA A 50 10.02 2.71 0.18
CA ALA A 50 10.38 2.35 1.55
C ALA A 50 9.25 2.64 2.55
N ALA A 51 8.51 3.73 2.36
CA ALA A 51 7.34 4.04 3.18
C ALA A 51 6.24 2.99 3.01
N ILE A 52 5.90 2.63 1.77
CA ILE A 52 4.92 1.58 1.45
C ILE A 52 5.34 0.24 2.05
N GLU A 53 6.62 -0.14 1.91
CA GLU A 53 7.15 -1.39 2.47
C GLU A 53 7.00 -1.45 4.00
N LYS A 54 7.24 -0.33 4.69
CA LYS A 54 7.06 -0.24 6.15
C LYS A 54 5.60 -0.38 6.58
N ASP A 55 4.67 0.07 5.75
CA ASP A 55 3.22 0.01 6.02
C ASP A 55 2.61 -1.37 5.66
N MET A 56 3.38 -2.26 5.02
CA MET A 56 2.92 -3.62 4.72
C MET A 56 2.72 -4.42 6.02
N THR A 57 1.52 -4.94 6.18
CA THR A 57 1.16 -5.82 7.31
C THR A 57 0.84 -7.22 6.80
N PRO A 58 1.35 -8.29 7.44
CA PRO A 58 0.96 -9.65 7.11
C PRO A 58 -0.55 -9.84 7.26
N VAL A 59 -1.15 -10.58 6.34
CA VAL A 59 -2.58 -10.92 6.41
C VAL A 59 -2.84 -12.39 6.18
N ASP A 60 -3.82 -12.91 6.91
CA ASP A 60 -4.32 -14.24 6.70
C ASP A 60 -5.18 -14.28 5.42
N ALA A 61 -5.19 -15.42 4.74
CA ALA A 61 -5.88 -15.57 3.45
C ALA A 61 -7.40 -15.27 3.52
N ALA A 62 -8.00 -15.34 4.70
CA ALA A 62 -9.43 -15.09 4.93
C ALA A 62 -9.80 -13.59 5.12
N MET A 63 -8.81 -12.68 5.20
CA MET A 63 -9.03 -11.25 5.54
C MET A 63 -8.80 -10.26 4.39
N ALA A 64 -8.70 -10.75 3.15
CA ALA A 64 -8.54 -9.90 1.96
C ALA A 64 -9.45 -10.35 0.84
#